data_AF-A0A1V4V8N1-F1
#
_entry.id   AF-A0A1V4V8N1-F1
#
_cell.length_a   1.000
_cell.length_b   1.000
_cell.length_c   1.000
_cell.angle_alpha   90.00
_cell.angle_beta   90.00
_cell.angle_gamma   90.00
#
_symmetry.space_group_name_H-M   'P 1'
#
loop_
_entity.id
_entity.type
_entity.pdbx_description
1 polymer ?
#
loop_
_entity_poly.entity_id
_entity_poly.type
_entity_poly.pdbx_seq_one_letter_code
_entity_poly.pdbx_strand_id
1 'polypeptide(L)'
;MGEVSFLYKYKQQTFVVEGDKYKKPLGNIESEELLEWYQRKNLYLVCNKMIDENFLKSNLLDELISGYSLITSFYHYLWKIKNMQQI
;
A
#
# COMPACT_ATOMS: atom_id res chain seq x y z
N MET A 1 -20.31 0.74 -4.88
CA MET A 1 -19.70 1.64 -3.88
C MET A 1 -18.23 1.71 -4.25
N GLY A 2 -17.85 2.74 -5.01
CA GLY A 2 -16.58 2.77 -5.74
C GLY A 2 -15.44 3.18 -4.82
N GLU A 3 -14.58 2.24 -4.46
CA GLU A 3 -13.25 2.56 -3.98
C GLU A 3 -12.45 3.09 -5.17
N VAL A 4 -12.30 4.41 -5.24
CA VAL A 4 -11.40 5.05 -6.20
C VAL A 4 -9.97 4.76 -5.72
N SER A 5 -9.46 3.61 -6.15
CA SER A 5 -8.10 3.15 -5.89
C SER A 5 -7.13 3.96 -6.75
N PHE A 6 -6.32 4.79 -6.10
CA PHE A 6 -5.22 5.56 -6.71
C PHE A 6 -4.14 4.69 -7.37
N LEU A 7 -4.25 3.37 -7.29
CA LEU A 7 -3.30 2.45 -7.90
C LEU A 7 -3.58 2.16 -9.36
N TYR A 8 -4.69 2.67 -9.91
CA TYR A 8 -4.91 2.59 -11.35
C TYR A 8 -3.83 3.32 -12.18
N LYS A 9 -3.00 4.16 -11.54
CA LYS A 9 -1.95 4.95 -12.20
C LYS A 9 -0.55 4.31 -12.20
N TYR A 10 -0.31 3.28 -11.40
CA TYR A 10 0.95 2.54 -11.39
C TYR A 10 0.76 1.18 -12.05
N LYS A 11 1.62 0.83 -13.01
CA LYS A 11 1.53 -0.38 -13.85
C LYS A 11 1.47 -1.71 -13.07
N GLN A 12 1.63 -1.71 -11.74
CA GLN A 12 1.54 -2.91 -10.90
C GLN A 12 0.24 -2.91 -10.10
N GLN A 13 -0.59 -3.94 -10.31
CA GLN A 13 -1.87 -4.13 -9.62
C GLN A 13 -1.77 -5.15 -8.47
N THR A 14 -0.57 -5.59 -8.13
CA THR A 14 -0.35 -6.68 -7.16
C THR A 14 -0.44 -6.19 -5.73
N PHE A 15 0.16 -5.04 -5.42
CA PHE A 15 0.13 -4.45 -4.09
C PHE A 15 -0.73 -3.20 -4.07
N VAL A 16 -1.59 -3.12 -3.04
CA VAL A 16 -2.42 -1.95 -2.78
C VAL A 16 -2.06 -1.27 -1.47
N VAL A 17 -2.23 0.04 -1.44
CA VAL A 17 -2.01 0.87 -0.26
C VAL A 17 -3.29 0.87 0.56
N GLU A 18 -3.17 0.36 1.78
CA GLU A 18 -4.25 0.28 2.74
C GLU A 18 -3.84 0.88 4.08
N GLY A 19 -4.80 0.95 5.00
CA GLY A 19 -4.65 1.67 6.25
C GLY A 19 -5.97 2.22 6.79
N ASP A 20 -6.08 2.28 8.12
CA ASP A 20 -7.24 2.83 8.78
C ASP A 20 -7.37 4.32 8.49
N LYS A 21 -8.56 4.76 8.08
CA LYS A 21 -8.85 6.17 7.87
C LYS A 21 -9.36 6.85 9.16
N TYR A 22 -9.08 8.13 9.31
CA TYR A 22 -9.71 8.95 10.34
C TYR A 22 -11.22 9.05 10.08
N LYS A 23 -12.03 8.95 11.14
CA LYS A 23 -13.49 9.10 11.03
C LYS A 23 -13.93 10.52 10.68
N LYS A 24 -13.09 11.51 11.00
CA LYS A 24 -13.28 12.92 10.64
C LYS A 24 -12.22 13.28 9.60
N PRO A 25 -12.59 13.93 8.48
CA PRO A 25 -11.64 14.45 7.51
C PRO A 25 -10.61 15.35 8.20
N LEU A 26 -9.32 15.15 7.86
CA LEU A 26 -8.24 15.99 8.36
C LEU A 26 -8.04 17.18 7.43
N GLY A 27 -8.43 18.36 7.91
CA GLY A 27 -8.25 19.63 7.18
C GLY A 27 -9.11 19.76 5.92
N ASN A 28 -8.92 20.88 5.22
CA ASN A 28 -9.50 21.13 3.90
C ASN A 28 -8.43 20.88 2.84
N ILE A 29 -8.27 19.62 2.42
CA ILE A 29 -7.44 19.27 1.26
C ILE A 29 -8.33 19.25 0.03
N GLU A 30 -8.05 20.11 -0.94
CA GLU A 30 -8.85 20.25 -2.17
C GLU A 30 -8.63 19.10 -3.15
N SER A 31 -7.46 18.44 -3.08
CA SER A 31 -7.16 17.28 -3.91
C SER A 31 -7.67 16.00 -3.27
N GLU A 32 -8.61 15.34 -3.94
CA GLU A 32 -9.14 14.03 -3.54
C GLU A 32 -8.04 12.96 -3.44
N GLU A 33 -7.00 13.08 -4.27
CA GLU A 33 -5.79 12.22 -4.24
C GLU A 33 -5.03 12.36 -2.95
N LEU A 34 -4.68 13.59 -2.59
CA LEU A 34 -3.95 13.84 -1.36
C LEU A 34 -4.82 13.51 -0.15
N LEU A 35 -6.12 13.78 -0.23
CA LEU A 35 -7.06 13.47 0.84
C LEU A 35 -7.12 11.96 1.12
N GLU A 36 -7.09 11.13 0.08
CA GLU A 36 -7.13 9.66 0.20
C GLU A 36 -5.98 9.11 1.03
N TRP A 37 -4.78 9.67 0.83
CA TRP A 37 -3.56 9.30 1.57
C TRP A 37 -3.50 9.97 2.93
N TYR A 38 -3.80 11.27 3.01
CA TYR A 38 -3.66 12.08 4.20
C TYR A 38 -4.65 11.70 5.31
N GLN A 39 -5.81 11.16 4.94
CA GLN A 39 -6.79 10.69 5.91
C GLN A 39 -6.43 9.34 6.55
N ARG A 40 -5.29 8.72 6.22
CA ARG A 40 -4.88 7.44 6.82
C ARG A 40 -4.06 7.64 8.10
N LYS A 41 -4.43 6.91 9.15
CA LYS A 41 -3.74 6.86 10.46
C LYS A 41 -2.47 6.03 10.40
N ASN A 42 -2.52 4.96 9.63
CA ASN A 42 -1.44 4.04 9.36
C ASN A 42 -1.45 3.74 7.87
N LEU A 43 -0.31 3.26 7.36
CA LEU A 43 -0.14 3.01 5.95
C LEU A 43 0.63 1.71 5.77
N TYR A 44 0.07 0.79 4.99
CA TYR A 44 0.72 -0.47 4.65
C TYR A 44 0.42 -0.87 3.20
N LEU A 45 1.31 -1.68 2.64
CA LEU A 45 1.09 -2.33 1.34
C LEU A 45 0.58 -3.74 1.57
N VAL A 46 -0.48 -4.13 0.87
CA VAL A 46 -1.07 -5.47 0.96
C VAL A 46 -1.30 -6.06 -0.42
N CYS A 47 -1.07 -7.37 -0.55
CA CYS A 47 -1.41 -8.14 -1.74
C CYS A 47 -2.67 -8.95 -1.44
N ASN A 48 -3.83 -8.45 -1.91
CA ASN A 48 -5.12 -9.12 -1.73
C ASN A 48 -5.33 -10.13 -2.85
N LYS A 49 -4.73 -11.31 -2.72
CA LYS A 49 -4.88 -12.42 -3.69
C LYS A 49 -5.67 -13.56 -3.07
N MET A 50 -6.57 -14.16 -3.84
CA MET A 50 -7.23 -15.40 -3.43
C MET A 50 -6.17 -16.51 -3.39
N ILE A 51 -6.02 -17.14 -2.23
CA ILE A 51 -5.10 -18.26 -2.05
C ILE A 51 -5.86 -19.52 -2.44
N ASP A 52 -5.44 -20.17 -3.53
CA ASP A 52 -5.90 -21.52 -3.90
C ASP A 52 -4.87 -22.58 -3.48
N GLU A 53 -5.26 -23.86 -3.42
CA GLU A 53 -4.37 -24.93 -2.95
C GLU A 53 -3.19 -25.21 -3.90
N ASN A 54 -3.29 -24.82 -5.17
CA ASN A 54 -2.23 -25.02 -6.17
C ASN A 54 -1.19 -23.92 -6.08
N PHE A 55 -1.62 -22.70 -5.77
CA PHE A 55 -0.81 -21.51 -5.53
C PHE A 55 0.24 -21.74 -4.44
N LEU A 56 -0.18 -22.34 -3.32
CA LEU A 56 0.68 -22.59 -2.17
C LEU A 56 1.76 -23.66 -2.43
N LYS A 57 1.52 -24.57 -3.39
CA LYS A 57 2.33 -25.78 -3.55
C LYS A 57 3.56 -25.61 -4.45
N SER A 58 3.51 -24.73 -5.45
CA SER A 58 4.61 -24.65 -6.43
C SER A 58 5.27 -23.27 -6.52
N ASN A 59 4.52 -22.17 -6.31
CA ASN A 59 4.99 -20.84 -6.73
C ASN A 59 5.05 -19.82 -5.58
N LEU A 60 4.67 -20.20 -4.35
CA LEU A 60 4.58 -19.27 -3.23
C LEU A 60 5.91 -18.57 -2.94
N LEU A 61 7.02 -19.32 -2.96
CA LEU A 61 8.34 -18.77 -2.62
C LEU A 61 8.80 -17.74 -3.66
N ASP A 62 8.61 -18.03 -4.95
CA ASP A 62 8.94 -17.12 -6.04
C ASP A 62 8.04 -15.87 -6.03
N GLU A 63 6.76 -16.03 -5.68
CA GLU A 63 5.85 -14.89 -5.52
C GLU A 63 6.20 -14.01 -4.33
N LEU A 64 6.62 -14.59 -3.21
CA LEU A 64 7.12 -13.82 -2.07
C LEU A 64 8.40 -13.07 -2.45
N ILE A 65 9.38 -13.73 -3.06
CA ILE A 65 10.64 -13.08 -3.49
C ILE A 65 10.34 -11.92 -4.43
N SER A 66 9.51 -12.14 -5.44
CA SER A 66 9.13 -11.12 -6.42
C SER A 66 8.37 -9.97 -5.78
N GLY A 67 7.42 -10.30 -4.90
CA GLY A 67 6.59 -9.33 -4.21
C GLY A 67 7.40 -8.43 -3.27
N TYR A 68 8.22 -9.03 -2.41
CA TYR A 68 9.10 -8.28 -1.52
C TYR A 68 10.12 -7.44 -2.30
N SER A 69 10.70 -7.99 -3.36
CA SER A 69 11.64 -7.24 -4.22
C SER A 69 10.98 -5.99 -4.83
N LEU A 70 9.72 -6.10 -5.22
CA LEU A 70 8.94 -4.99 -5.78
C LEU A 70 8.65 -3.88 -4.75
N ILE A 71 8.34 -4.23 -3.49
CA ILE A 71 7.98 -3.25 -2.45
C ILE A 71 9.16 -2.74 -1.62
N THR A 72 10.34 -3.36 -1.73
CA THR A 72 11.53 -3.05 -0.92
C THR A 72 11.94 -1.58 -1.02
N SER A 73 11.95 -1.01 -2.22
CA SER A 73 12.33 0.40 -2.41
C SER A 73 11.37 1.36 -1.69
N PHE A 74 10.07 1.06 -1.71
CA PHE A 74 9.06 1.84 -1.02
C PHE A 74 9.20 1.72 0.51
N TYR A 75 9.44 0.51 1.01
CA TYR A 75 9.72 0.28 2.42
C TYR A 75 10.93 1.11 2.91
N HIS A 76 12.05 1.08 2.19
CA HIS A 76 13.23 1.86 2.57
C HIS A 76 12.99 3.36 2.52
N TYR A 77 12.19 3.85 1.56
CA TYR A 77 11.79 5.25 1.50
C TYR A 77 11.01 5.67 2.75
N LEU A 78 9.98 4.90 3.14
CA LEU A 78 9.19 5.17 4.34
C LEU A 78 10.06 5.08 5.61
N TRP A 79 10.96 4.10 5.66
CA TRP A 79 11.90 3.95 6.77
C TRP A 79 12.81 5.18 6.93
N LYS A 80 13.32 5.70 5.82
CA LYS A 80 14.13 6.92 5.81
C LYS A 80 13.34 8.12 6.35
N ILE A 81 12.09 8.31 5.92
CA ILE A 81 11.22 9.38 6.42
C ILE A 81 10.99 9.23 7.93
N LYS A 82 10.64 8.03 8.39
CA LYS A 82 10.41 7.74 9.80
C LYS A 82 11.62 8.14 10.65
N ASN A 83 12.82 7.83 10.19
CA ASN A 83 14.05 8.16 10.92
C ASN A 83 14.41 9.66 10.86
N MET A 84 13.92 10.42 9.88
CA MET A 84 14.10 11.87 9.80
C MET A 84 13.17 12.64 10.76
N GLN A 85 12.01 12.08 11.11
CA GLN A 85 11.02 12.73 11.98
C GLN A 85 11.33 12.64 13.49
N GLN A 86 12.44 11.99 13.88
CA GLN A 86 12.85 11.85 15.29
C GLN A 86 13.95 12.84 15.73
N ILE A 87 14.15 13.94 14.99
CA ILE A 87 15.06 15.04 15.33
C ILE A 87 14.26 16.28 15.71
#